data_AF-A0AAD5R911-F1
#
_entry.id   AF-A0AAD5R911-F1
#
_cell.length_a   1.000
_cell.length_b   1.000
_cell.length_c   1.000
_cell.angle_alpha   90.00
_cell.angle_beta   90.00
_cell.angle_gamma   90.00
#
_symmetry.space_group_name_H-M   'P 1'
#
loop_
_entity.id
_entity.type
_entity.pdbx_description
1 polymer ?
#
loop_
_entity_poly.entity_id
_entity_poly.type
_entity_poly.pdbx_seq_one_letter_code
_entity_poly.pdbx_strand_id
1 'polypeptide(L)'
;MLFVFFLTSLPLTESVCVQCASVSLFNQWQLTGLPRFPANLPFTPKCASITVDDTFPSAMNVTQCSSVCFEMIIPFENQYNFVRGCHADFIEVGSTSQRVPSDEKCVYSNVDDQLVIVGDDFKEVKPVAVVHFVMMSTMEISNAKINTKTLSNVPPPFLNKLNCSQTKPINCVKSVYYDGTGEDNTKNSCSSGYCTSVKGKLNGKKYVERGCASIAPYSQDTCVWMNINSSYPSGPGSVSVSRTKRSLSVVLEATECYCTTAYCNSSSKANLLFALVVMSTTIRFLY
;
A
#
# COMPACT_ATOMS: atom_id res chain seq x y z
N MET A 1 18.27 40.53 32.02
CA MET A 1 17.13 40.38 31.10
C MET A 1 17.03 38.91 30.73
N LEU A 2 16.10 38.18 31.34
CA LEU A 2 15.98 36.72 31.25
C LEU A 2 15.09 36.42 30.03
N PHE A 3 15.67 35.90 28.94
CA PHE A 3 14.89 35.44 27.78
C PHE A 3 14.30 34.07 28.11
N VAL A 4 13.04 34.06 28.52
CA VAL A 4 12.23 32.85 28.65
C VAL A 4 11.89 32.38 27.24
N PHE A 5 12.51 31.29 26.79
CA PHE A 5 12.07 30.54 25.62
C PHE A 5 10.70 29.91 25.95
N PHE A 6 9.62 30.58 25.55
CA PHE A 6 8.33 29.93 25.40
C PHE A 6 8.47 28.90 24.28
N LEU A 7 8.63 27.62 24.66
CA LEU A 7 8.31 26.49 23.82
C LEU A 7 6.79 26.52 23.59
N THR A 8 6.36 27.29 22.59
CA THR A 8 5.00 27.18 22.06
C THR A 8 4.92 25.84 21.34
N SER A 9 4.45 24.81 22.05
CA SER A 9 3.90 23.64 21.39
C SER A 9 2.76 24.12 20.50
N LEU A 10 2.97 24.12 19.19
CA LEU A 10 1.89 24.29 18.22
C LEU A 10 0.79 23.28 18.54
N PRO A 11 -0.50 23.66 18.43
CA PRO A 11 -1.59 22.73 18.67
C PRO A 11 -1.45 21.57 17.69
N LEU A 12 -1.31 20.34 18.20
CA LEU A 12 -1.51 19.15 17.40
C LEU A 12 -2.96 19.17 16.94
N THR A 13 -3.22 19.56 15.71
CA THR A 13 -4.54 19.43 15.10
C THR A 13 -4.80 17.94 14.86
N GLU A 14 -5.64 17.35 15.71
CA GLU A 14 -6.04 15.95 15.62
C GLU A 14 -7.00 15.76 14.44
N SER A 15 -6.65 14.88 13.51
CA SER A 15 -7.54 14.49 12.42
C SER A 15 -8.49 13.40 12.90
N VAL A 16 -9.78 13.52 12.56
CA VAL A 16 -10.76 12.46 12.80
C VAL A 16 -10.77 11.52 11.59
N CYS A 17 -10.55 10.23 11.84
CA CYS A 17 -10.51 9.21 10.80
C CYS A 17 -11.48 8.08 11.10
N VAL A 18 -11.99 7.43 10.06
CA VAL A 18 -12.68 6.14 10.18
C VAL A 18 -11.66 5.02 10.08
N GLN A 19 -11.75 4.06 10.99
CA GLN A 19 -11.02 2.80 10.97
C GLN A 19 -11.90 1.67 10.42
N CYS A 20 -11.52 1.11 9.27
CA CYS A 20 -12.15 -0.10 8.72
C CYS A 20 -11.30 -0.74 7.62
N ALA A 21 -11.60 -2.00 7.30
CA ALA A 21 -11.15 -2.66 6.08
C ALA A 21 -12.26 -3.49 5.42
N SER A 22 -12.14 -3.76 4.13
CA SER A 22 -12.99 -4.73 3.41
C SER A 22 -12.79 -6.16 3.96
N VAL A 23 -13.88 -6.93 4.02
CA VAL A 23 -13.89 -8.29 4.62
C VAL A 23 -12.91 -9.26 3.96
N SER A 24 -12.76 -9.18 2.64
CA SER A 24 -11.79 -9.95 1.84
C SER A 24 -10.35 -9.83 2.34
N LEU A 25 -9.96 -8.66 2.83
CA LEU A 25 -8.59 -8.37 3.28
C LEU A 25 -8.24 -9.06 4.59
N PHE A 26 -9.19 -9.63 5.34
CA PHE A 26 -8.90 -10.33 6.59
C PHE A 26 -7.94 -11.52 6.38
N ASN A 27 -8.17 -12.31 5.33
CA ASN A 27 -7.33 -13.46 4.98
C ASN A 27 -6.28 -13.13 3.90
N GLN A 28 -6.31 -11.91 3.37
CA GLN A 28 -5.49 -11.47 2.24
C GLN A 28 -4.78 -10.14 2.54
N TRP A 29 -4.43 -9.92 3.82
CA TRP A 29 -3.86 -8.65 4.28
C TRP A 29 -2.59 -8.27 3.53
N GLN A 30 -1.82 -9.26 3.05
CA GLN A 30 -0.62 -9.04 2.24
C GLN A 30 -0.86 -8.22 0.97
N LEU A 31 -2.09 -8.18 0.44
CA LEU A 31 -2.44 -7.34 -0.72
C LEU A 31 -2.28 -5.83 -0.44
N THR A 32 -2.29 -5.44 0.83
CA THR A 32 -2.16 -4.03 1.25
C THR A 32 -0.73 -3.53 1.25
N GLY A 33 0.26 -4.43 1.32
CA GLY A 33 1.66 -4.05 1.58
C GLY A 33 1.90 -3.47 2.99
N LEU A 34 0.90 -3.53 3.89
CA LEU A 34 1.03 -3.10 5.28
C LEU A 34 1.48 -4.28 6.15
N PRO A 35 2.40 -4.09 7.10
CA PRO A 35 2.96 -5.19 7.89
C PRO A 35 1.93 -5.88 8.81
N ARG A 36 0.92 -5.13 9.26
CA ARG A 36 -0.15 -5.65 10.13
C ARG A 36 -1.42 -4.81 10.02
N PHE A 37 -2.54 -5.38 10.42
CA PHE A 37 -3.74 -4.63 10.79
C PHE A 37 -3.81 -4.46 12.31
N PRO A 38 -4.37 -3.35 12.83
CA PRO A 38 -4.56 -3.17 14.26
C PRO A 38 -5.59 -4.16 14.82
N ALA A 39 -5.40 -4.60 16.06
CA ALA A 39 -6.18 -5.70 16.67
C ALA A 39 -7.71 -5.46 16.67
N ASN A 40 -8.14 -4.20 16.73
CA ASN A 40 -9.55 -3.81 16.76
C ASN A 40 -10.04 -3.25 15.41
N LEU A 41 -9.37 -3.56 14.29
CA LEU A 41 -9.81 -3.11 12.98
C LEU A 41 -11.12 -3.82 12.58
N PRO A 42 -12.23 -3.10 12.35
CA PRO A 42 -13.45 -3.72 11.89
C PRO A 42 -13.35 -4.07 10.40
N PHE A 43 -13.51 -5.36 10.10
CA PHE A 43 -13.64 -5.87 8.73
C PHE A 43 -15.12 -5.88 8.35
N THR A 44 -15.54 -4.98 7.46
CA THR A 44 -16.96 -4.75 7.18
C THR A 44 -17.21 -4.36 5.72
N PRO A 45 -18.29 -4.86 5.08
CA PRO A 45 -18.64 -4.46 3.72
C PRO A 45 -18.95 -2.95 3.62
N LYS A 46 -19.39 -2.34 4.73
CA LYS A 46 -19.70 -0.91 4.78
C LYS A 46 -18.46 -0.01 4.60
N CYS A 47 -17.24 -0.55 4.72
CA CYS A 47 -16.01 0.22 4.53
C CYS A 47 -15.91 0.82 3.10
N ALA A 48 -16.57 0.20 2.13
CA ALA A 48 -16.58 0.63 0.73
C ALA A 48 -17.63 1.71 0.42
N SER A 49 -18.62 1.91 1.29
CA SER A 49 -19.82 2.71 1.03
C SER A 49 -19.96 3.94 1.94
N ILE A 50 -18.96 4.23 2.77
CA ILE A 50 -19.01 5.36 3.72
C ILE A 50 -19.08 6.67 2.96
N THR A 51 -20.01 7.52 3.38
CA THR A 51 -20.12 8.93 2.96
C THR A 51 -19.97 9.85 4.18
N VAL A 52 -19.57 11.10 3.94
CA VAL A 52 -19.31 12.10 5.00
C VAL A 52 -20.58 12.40 5.82
N ASP A 53 -21.76 12.20 5.22
CA ASP A 53 -23.08 12.47 5.83
C ASP A 53 -23.70 11.24 6.54
N ASP A 54 -23.05 10.07 6.49
CA ASP A 54 -23.62 8.88 7.13
C ASP A 54 -23.59 9.02 8.65
N THR A 55 -24.73 8.79 9.31
CA THR A 55 -24.76 8.55 10.75
C THR A 55 -23.97 7.26 11.00
N PHE A 56 -22.72 7.41 11.44
CA PHE A 56 -21.78 6.29 11.51
C PHE A 56 -22.39 5.15 12.33
N PRO A 57 -22.55 3.95 11.74
CA PRO A 57 -23.02 2.81 12.49
C PRO A 57 -22.10 2.61 13.69
N SER A 58 -22.65 2.21 14.84
CA SER A 58 -21.90 1.81 16.05
C SER A 58 -20.85 0.72 15.83
N ALA A 59 -20.77 0.15 14.62
CA ALA A 59 -19.79 -0.82 14.15
C ALA A 59 -18.53 -0.19 13.49
N MET A 60 -18.42 1.13 13.38
CA MET A 60 -17.23 1.82 12.84
C MET A 60 -16.52 2.61 13.93
N ASN A 61 -15.22 2.34 14.10
CA ASN A 61 -14.39 3.10 15.02
C ASN A 61 -14.02 4.43 14.36
N VAL A 62 -14.64 5.51 14.80
CA VAL A 62 -14.18 6.87 14.50
C VAL A 62 -13.18 7.25 15.58
N THR A 63 -11.94 7.57 15.17
CA THR A 63 -10.85 7.82 16.11
C THR A 63 -10.15 9.14 15.78
N GLN A 64 -9.69 9.82 16.82
CA GLN A 64 -8.75 10.93 16.70
C GLN A 64 -7.35 10.37 16.51
N CYS A 65 -6.65 10.83 15.48
CA CYS A 65 -5.33 10.34 15.13
C CYS A 65 -4.27 11.41 15.39
N SER A 66 -3.19 10.99 16.04
CA SER A 66 -1.95 11.78 16.15
C SER A 66 -1.09 11.69 14.88
N SER A 67 -1.48 10.84 13.93
CA SER A 67 -0.87 10.67 12.61
C SER A 67 -1.86 11.01 11.51
N VAL A 68 -1.41 10.96 10.25
CA VAL A 68 -2.27 11.21 9.09
C VAL A 68 -3.39 10.18 9.00
N CYS A 69 -4.60 10.64 8.66
CA CYS A 69 -5.60 9.72 8.15
C CYS A 69 -5.12 9.20 6.80
N PHE A 70 -5.41 7.94 6.48
CA PHE A 70 -5.29 7.47 5.11
C PHE A 70 -6.50 6.62 4.70
N GLU A 71 -6.78 6.64 3.40
CA GLU A 71 -7.64 5.69 2.72
C GLU A 71 -6.89 5.08 1.52
N MET A 72 -6.97 3.76 1.40
CA MET A 72 -6.33 2.98 0.35
C MET A 72 -7.36 2.10 -0.34
N ILE A 73 -7.31 2.07 -1.66
CA ILE A 73 -8.24 1.34 -2.52
C ILE A 73 -7.44 0.36 -3.39
N ILE A 74 -7.78 -0.92 -3.26
CA ILE A 74 -7.09 -2.04 -3.89
C ILE A 74 -8.11 -2.81 -4.75
N PRO A 75 -8.00 -2.76 -6.08
CA PRO A 75 -8.78 -3.64 -6.94
C PRO A 75 -8.24 -5.06 -6.85
N PHE A 76 -9.12 -6.01 -6.52
CA PHE A 76 -8.80 -7.44 -6.47
C PHE A 76 -10.09 -8.28 -6.56
N GLU A 77 -10.03 -9.45 -7.19
CA GLU A 77 -11.17 -10.37 -7.35
C GLU A 77 -12.45 -9.67 -7.88
N ASN A 78 -12.28 -8.83 -8.89
CA ASN A 78 -13.35 -8.07 -9.54
C ASN A 78 -14.11 -7.08 -8.63
N GLN A 79 -13.51 -6.69 -7.49
CA GLN A 79 -14.09 -5.75 -6.53
C GLN A 79 -13.07 -4.70 -6.07
N TYR A 80 -13.56 -3.56 -5.59
CA TYR A 80 -12.74 -2.59 -4.88
C TYR A 80 -12.71 -2.90 -3.39
N ASN A 81 -11.50 -3.02 -2.85
CA ASN A 81 -11.25 -3.26 -1.44
C ASN A 81 -10.69 -1.99 -0.80
N PHE A 82 -11.13 -1.69 0.42
CA PHE A 82 -10.81 -0.45 1.11
C PHE A 82 -10.05 -0.74 2.40
N VAL A 83 -9.08 0.11 2.72
CA VAL A 83 -8.44 0.19 4.04
C VAL A 83 -8.46 1.66 4.47
N ARG A 84 -8.92 1.93 5.68
CA ARG A 84 -9.05 3.28 6.24
C ARG A 84 -8.59 3.28 7.69
N GLY A 85 -7.87 4.31 8.11
CA GLY A 85 -7.63 4.60 9.54
C GLY A 85 -6.51 5.61 9.76
N CYS A 86 -6.05 5.70 11.02
CA CYS A 86 -4.79 6.37 11.35
C CYS A 86 -3.65 5.57 10.72
N HIS A 87 -2.80 6.18 9.89
CA HIS A 87 -1.73 5.45 9.21
C HIS A 87 -0.75 4.78 10.20
N ALA A 88 -0.45 5.46 11.31
CA ALA A 88 0.46 4.95 12.36
C ALA A 88 0.03 3.59 12.94
N ASP A 89 -1.27 3.26 12.92
CA ASP A 89 -1.77 2.01 13.49
C ASP A 89 -1.45 0.78 12.62
N PHE A 90 -1.16 1.00 11.34
CA PHE A 90 -0.85 -0.05 10.37
C PHE A 90 0.65 -0.23 10.16
N ILE A 91 1.47 0.67 10.68
CA ILE A 91 2.93 0.63 10.59
C ILE A 91 3.56 0.39 11.96
N GLU A 92 4.82 -0.03 11.98
CA GLU A 92 5.58 -0.11 13.23
C GLU A 92 6.09 1.28 13.64
N VAL A 93 5.93 1.59 14.93
CA VAL A 93 6.46 2.81 15.54
C VAL A 93 7.98 2.85 15.34
N GLY A 94 8.46 3.90 14.67
CA GLY A 94 9.90 4.08 14.38
C GLY A 94 10.36 3.56 13.02
N SER A 95 9.52 2.82 12.27
CA SER A 95 9.93 2.28 10.97
C SER A 95 9.96 3.35 9.87
N THR A 96 9.15 4.41 9.95
CA THR A 96 9.29 5.65 9.15
C THR A 96 8.40 6.75 9.71
N SER A 97 8.93 7.96 9.90
CA SER A 97 8.05 9.13 9.99
C SER A 97 7.56 9.44 8.58
N GLN A 98 6.30 9.09 8.28
CA GLN A 98 5.68 9.45 7.03
C GLN A 98 5.56 10.97 6.97
N ARG A 99 6.30 11.60 6.07
CA ARG A 99 6.14 13.02 5.78
C ARG A 99 5.15 13.14 4.65
N VAL A 100 3.99 13.71 4.94
CA VAL A 100 3.11 14.23 3.90
C VAL A 100 3.49 15.71 3.78
N PRO A 101 4.10 16.14 2.65
CA PRO A 101 4.64 17.49 2.53
C PRO A 101 3.57 18.59 2.44
N SER A 102 2.30 18.20 2.40
CA SER A 102 1.11 19.05 2.28
C SER A 102 -0.01 18.48 3.16
N ASP A 103 -1.08 19.26 3.33
CA ASP A 103 -2.26 18.85 4.12
C ASP A 103 -2.94 17.59 3.58
N GLU A 104 -2.71 17.28 2.30
CA GLU A 104 -3.29 16.16 1.58
C GLU A 104 -2.30 15.62 0.54
N LYS A 105 -2.26 14.30 0.33
CA LYS A 105 -1.54 13.65 -0.78
C LYS A 105 -2.37 12.51 -1.33
N CYS A 106 -2.81 12.64 -2.59
CA CYS A 106 -3.51 11.57 -3.31
C CYS A 106 -2.72 11.10 -4.53
N VAL A 107 -2.58 9.79 -4.68
CA VAL A 107 -1.89 9.14 -5.79
C VAL A 107 -2.72 7.96 -6.28
N TYR A 108 -2.80 7.76 -7.59
CA TYR A 108 -3.47 6.61 -8.17
C TYR A 108 -2.71 6.00 -9.35
N SER A 109 -3.05 4.77 -9.68
CA SER A 109 -2.52 4.05 -10.84
C SER A 109 -3.61 3.21 -11.49
N ASN A 110 -3.52 3.05 -12.81
CA ASN A 110 -4.37 2.10 -13.53
C ASN A 110 -3.91 0.67 -13.23
N VAL A 111 -4.87 -0.26 -13.17
CA VAL A 111 -4.61 -1.69 -13.02
C VAL A 111 -5.16 -2.37 -14.27
N ASP A 112 -4.28 -2.53 -15.26
CA ASP A 112 -4.67 -2.90 -16.62
C ASP A 112 -4.97 -4.39 -16.81
N ASP A 113 -4.60 -5.24 -15.86
CA ASP A 113 -4.73 -6.70 -15.90
C ASP A 113 -5.99 -7.22 -15.20
N GLN A 114 -6.86 -6.32 -14.73
CA GLN A 114 -8.09 -6.66 -14.01
C GLN A 114 -9.28 -5.86 -14.53
N LEU A 115 -10.47 -6.37 -14.24
CA LEU A 115 -11.73 -5.64 -14.38
C LEU A 115 -12.40 -5.64 -13.02
N VAL A 116 -13.08 -4.55 -12.67
CA VAL A 116 -13.91 -4.49 -11.46
C VAL A 116 -15.34 -4.23 -11.87
N ILE A 117 -16.27 -4.89 -11.18
CA ILE A 117 -17.71 -4.69 -11.37
C ILE A 117 -18.16 -3.62 -10.38
N VAL A 118 -18.75 -2.54 -10.89
CA VAL A 118 -19.18 -1.40 -10.08
C VAL A 118 -20.63 -1.03 -10.35
N GLY A 119 -21.32 -0.63 -9.28
CA GLY A 119 -22.71 -0.16 -9.32
C GLY A 119 -23.71 -1.30 -9.39
N ASP A 120 -24.99 -0.94 -9.21
CA ASP A 120 -26.10 -1.89 -9.22
C ASP A 120 -26.37 -2.45 -10.63
N ASP A 121 -25.88 -1.76 -11.67
CA ASP A 121 -25.97 -2.16 -13.08
C ASP A 121 -24.88 -3.16 -13.51
N PHE A 122 -24.04 -3.63 -12.58
CA PHE A 122 -22.95 -4.58 -12.83
C PHE A 122 -21.99 -4.16 -13.96
N LYS A 123 -21.65 -2.88 -14.03
CA LYS A 123 -20.79 -2.34 -15.08
C LYS A 123 -19.33 -2.76 -14.83
N GLU A 124 -18.72 -3.40 -15.83
CA GLU A 124 -17.28 -3.67 -15.83
C GLU A 124 -16.50 -2.40 -16.16
N VAL A 125 -15.52 -2.07 -15.33
CA VAL A 125 -14.64 -0.91 -15.50
C VAL A 125 -13.18 -1.31 -15.33
N LYS A 126 -12.30 -0.62 -16.04
CA LYS A 126 -10.86 -0.70 -15.79
C LYS A 126 -10.56 -0.11 -14.41
N PRO A 127 -10.01 -0.90 -13.48
CA PRO A 127 -9.85 -0.46 -12.13
C PRO A 127 -8.68 0.49 -11.95
N VAL A 128 -8.78 1.30 -10.90
CA VAL A 128 -7.68 2.11 -10.39
C VAL A 128 -7.35 1.70 -8.96
N ALA A 129 -6.07 1.68 -8.64
CA ALA A 129 -5.62 1.58 -7.26
C ALA A 129 -5.28 2.98 -6.76
N VAL A 130 -5.66 3.32 -5.53
CA VAL A 130 -5.55 4.68 -5.00
C VAL A 130 -5.00 4.64 -3.58
N VAL A 131 -4.15 5.60 -3.24
CA VAL A 131 -3.72 5.87 -1.86
C VAL A 131 -3.87 7.36 -1.62
N HIS A 132 -4.49 7.70 -0.50
CA HIS A 132 -4.82 9.06 -0.14
C HIS A 132 -4.52 9.31 1.34
N PHE A 133 -3.67 10.29 1.63
CA PHE A 133 -3.25 10.71 2.97
C PHE A 133 -3.77 12.12 3.28
N VAL A 134 -4.25 12.34 4.51
CA VAL A 134 -4.78 13.64 4.97
C VAL A 134 -4.21 13.97 6.35
N MET A 135 -3.57 15.14 6.48
CA MET A 135 -3.00 15.69 7.71
C MET A 135 -3.94 16.63 8.46
N MET A 136 -4.82 17.34 7.74
CA MET A 136 -5.72 18.32 8.33
C MET A 136 -7.17 17.91 8.17
N SER A 137 -7.90 17.87 9.27
CA SER A 137 -9.35 18.00 9.22
C SER A 137 -9.89 18.81 10.38
N THR A 138 -10.73 19.77 10.03
CA THR A 138 -11.60 20.52 10.92
C THR A 138 -12.77 19.63 11.33
N MET A 139 -12.65 18.86 12.43
CA MET A 139 -13.72 18.02 13.03
C MET A 139 -14.48 17.02 12.12
N GLU A 140 -14.26 17.02 10.80
CA GLU A 140 -14.88 16.14 9.82
C GLU A 140 -14.03 14.88 9.60
N ILE A 141 -14.64 13.82 9.07
CA ILE A 141 -13.90 12.60 8.75
C ILE A 141 -13.06 12.79 7.50
N SER A 142 -11.75 12.61 7.65
CA SER A 142 -10.78 13.02 6.64
C SER A 142 -10.53 11.95 5.57
N ASN A 143 -10.71 10.67 5.90
CA ASN A 143 -10.40 9.52 5.05
C ASN A 143 -11.65 8.73 4.61
N ALA A 144 -12.72 9.47 4.29
CA ALA A 144 -13.91 8.87 3.70
C ALA A 144 -14.40 9.60 2.44
N LYS A 145 -13.46 10.16 1.67
CA LYS A 145 -13.80 10.91 0.46
C LYS A 145 -14.05 9.96 -0.72
N ILE A 146 -13.35 8.83 -0.79
CA ILE A 146 -13.45 7.88 -1.91
C ILE A 146 -14.40 6.73 -1.54
N ASN A 147 -15.33 6.38 -2.41
CA ASN A 147 -16.22 5.21 -2.26
C ASN A 147 -16.49 4.55 -3.62
N THR A 148 -17.14 3.38 -3.63
CA THR A 148 -17.43 2.63 -4.87
C THR A 148 -18.20 3.45 -5.91
N LYS A 149 -19.12 4.31 -5.49
CA LYS A 149 -19.88 5.19 -6.40
C LYS A 149 -18.97 6.24 -7.07
N THR A 150 -18.00 6.78 -6.34
CA THR A 150 -17.03 7.72 -6.91
C THR A 150 -16.09 7.07 -7.94
N LEU A 151 -15.93 5.74 -7.88
CA LEU A 151 -15.06 4.94 -8.76
C LEU A 151 -15.79 4.29 -9.94
N SER A 152 -17.09 4.57 -10.14
CA SER A 152 -17.91 3.94 -11.18
C SER A 152 -17.67 4.47 -12.61
N ASN A 153 -16.85 5.52 -12.76
CA ASN A 153 -16.51 6.16 -14.04
C ASN A 153 -15.02 5.98 -14.36
N VAL A 154 -14.65 5.92 -15.64
CA VAL A 154 -13.26 5.74 -16.08
C VAL A 154 -12.86 6.82 -17.11
N PRO A 155 -11.77 7.60 -16.86
CA PRO A 155 -11.10 7.75 -15.57
C PRO A 155 -12.08 8.36 -14.54
N PRO A 156 -11.97 8.04 -13.23
CA PRO A 156 -12.94 8.55 -12.26
C PRO A 156 -12.74 10.06 -12.12
N PRO A 157 -13.69 10.91 -12.57
CA PRO A 157 -13.52 12.37 -12.55
C PRO A 157 -13.34 12.91 -11.13
N PHE A 158 -13.81 12.16 -10.14
CA PHE A 158 -13.65 12.45 -8.73
C PHE A 158 -12.19 12.49 -8.27
N LEU A 159 -11.31 11.64 -8.84
CA LEU A 159 -9.90 11.67 -8.49
C LEU A 159 -9.24 13.00 -8.90
N ASN A 160 -9.69 13.61 -10.00
CA ASN A 160 -9.22 14.95 -10.38
C ASN A 160 -9.71 16.02 -9.39
N LYS A 161 -10.91 15.86 -8.81
CA LYS A 161 -11.43 16.79 -7.77
C LYS A 161 -10.64 16.71 -6.47
N LEU A 162 -10.10 15.53 -6.15
CA LEU A 162 -9.19 15.32 -5.02
C LEU A 162 -7.72 15.64 -5.34
N ASN A 163 -7.44 16.25 -6.50
CA ASN A 163 -6.07 16.52 -6.96
C ASN A 163 -5.16 15.27 -6.94
N CYS A 164 -5.72 14.09 -7.19
CA CYS A 164 -4.94 12.85 -7.24
C CYS A 164 -4.01 12.84 -8.44
N SER A 165 -2.74 12.57 -8.18
CA SER A 165 -1.72 12.45 -9.23
C SER A 165 -1.62 11.01 -9.72
N GLN A 166 -1.68 10.81 -11.04
CA GLN A 166 -1.44 9.49 -11.63
C GLN A 166 0.04 9.15 -11.56
N THR A 167 0.39 7.95 -11.09
CA THR A 167 1.76 7.48 -11.18
C THR A 167 2.15 7.19 -12.62
N LYS A 168 3.41 7.42 -12.94
CA LYS A 168 3.99 7.02 -14.23
C LYS A 168 4.52 5.59 -14.10
N PRO A 169 4.22 4.69 -15.04
CA PRO A 169 4.82 3.37 -15.05
C PRO A 169 6.35 3.46 -15.13
N ILE A 170 7.02 2.75 -14.23
CA ILE A 170 8.48 2.55 -14.19
C ILE A 170 8.79 1.07 -14.37
N ASN A 171 9.94 0.76 -14.93
CA ASN A 171 10.40 -0.63 -15.09
C ASN A 171 11.05 -1.12 -13.80
N CYS A 172 10.69 -2.33 -13.39
CA CYS A 172 11.20 -2.98 -12.18
C CYS A 172 11.73 -4.37 -12.51
N VAL A 173 12.59 -4.90 -11.64
CA VAL A 173 12.97 -6.31 -11.67
C VAL A 173 11.79 -7.14 -11.16
N LYS A 174 11.49 -8.25 -11.85
CA LYS A 174 10.51 -9.26 -11.40
C LYS A 174 11.25 -10.57 -11.17
N SER A 175 11.27 -11.07 -9.95
CA SER A 175 12.01 -12.30 -9.62
C SER A 175 11.53 -12.89 -8.30
N VAL A 176 11.49 -14.21 -8.18
CA VAL A 176 11.24 -14.90 -6.90
C VAL A 176 12.33 -15.94 -6.68
N TYR A 177 12.91 -15.92 -5.49
CA TYR A 177 13.91 -16.87 -5.02
C TYR A 177 13.49 -17.38 -3.63
N TYR A 178 13.50 -18.68 -3.46
CA TYR A 178 13.21 -19.36 -2.20
C TYR A 178 14.11 -20.60 -2.03
N ASP A 179 14.89 -20.61 -0.95
CA ASP A 179 15.71 -21.76 -0.51
C ASP A 179 16.53 -22.44 -1.63
N GLY A 180 17.21 -21.65 -2.46
CA GLY A 180 18.03 -22.18 -3.57
C GLY A 180 17.26 -22.41 -4.88
N THR A 181 15.94 -22.26 -4.87
CA THR A 181 15.07 -22.40 -6.05
C THR A 181 14.61 -21.03 -6.55
N GLY A 182 14.46 -20.89 -7.85
CA GLY A 182 14.01 -19.65 -8.49
C GLY A 182 15.15 -18.74 -8.94
N GLU A 183 14.80 -17.51 -9.27
CA GLU A 183 15.72 -16.54 -9.87
C GLU A 183 16.02 -15.41 -8.88
N ASP A 184 17.30 -15.20 -8.55
CA ASP A 184 17.79 -14.00 -7.87
C ASP A 184 18.56 -13.11 -8.87
N ASN A 185 17.96 -12.90 -10.05
CA ASN A 185 18.56 -12.16 -11.15
C ASN A 185 17.63 -11.04 -11.66
N THR A 186 18.11 -10.28 -12.66
CA THR A 186 17.42 -9.13 -13.25
C THR A 186 16.86 -9.41 -14.64
N LYS A 187 16.67 -10.68 -15.03
CA LYS A 187 16.31 -11.05 -16.41
C LYS A 187 14.86 -10.72 -16.75
N ASN A 188 13.98 -10.87 -15.77
CA ASN A 188 12.55 -10.61 -15.92
C ASN A 188 12.22 -9.21 -15.37
N SER A 189 11.29 -8.54 -16.05
CA SER A 189 10.85 -7.19 -15.67
C SER A 189 9.33 -7.07 -15.72
N CYS A 190 8.84 -6.06 -15.01
CA CYS A 190 7.46 -5.62 -15.05
C CYS A 190 7.43 -4.08 -15.03
N SER A 191 6.28 -3.51 -15.35
CA SER A 191 6.10 -2.06 -15.34
C SER A 191 4.85 -1.67 -14.54
N SER A 192 5.01 -0.76 -13.57
CA SER A 192 3.91 -0.23 -12.75
C SER A 192 4.35 1.06 -12.05
N GLY A 193 3.50 1.69 -11.24
CA GLY A 193 3.84 2.92 -10.50
C GLY A 193 4.97 2.77 -9.47
N TYR A 194 5.18 1.55 -8.96
CA TYR A 194 6.16 1.28 -7.91
C TYR A 194 6.89 -0.05 -8.15
N CYS A 195 8.17 -0.08 -7.79
CA CYS A 195 8.91 -1.32 -7.65
C CYS A 195 8.87 -1.80 -6.20
N THR A 196 8.70 -3.11 -6.02
CA THR A 196 8.71 -3.76 -4.71
C THR A 196 9.88 -4.73 -4.56
N SER A 197 10.37 -4.88 -3.33
CA SER A 197 11.38 -5.87 -2.96
C SER A 197 11.14 -6.38 -1.55
N VAL A 198 10.84 -7.66 -1.39
CA VAL A 198 10.78 -8.37 -0.11
C VAL A 198 12.05 -9.21 0.04
N LYS A 199 12.82 -9.00 1.10
CA LYS A 199 14.06 -9.75 1.38
C LYS A 199 14.06 -10.21 2.83
N GLY A 200 14.23 -11.52 3.05
CA GLY A 200 14.21 -12.05 4.41
C GLY A 200 14.21 -13.56 4.47
N LYS A 201 13.42 -14.10 5.41
CA LYS A 201 13.22 -15.52 5.64
C LYS A 201 11.75 -15.88 5.58
N LEU A 202 11.40 -16.86 4.75
CA LEU A 202 10.10 -17.52 4.73
C LEU A 202 10.28 -18.92 5.33
N ASN A 203 9.58 -19.22 6.43
CA ASN A 203 9.73 -20.46 7.20
C ASN A 203 11.20 -20.76 7.55
N GLY A 204 11.95 -19.73 7.93
CA GLY A 204 13.38 -19.82 8.28
C GLY A 204 14.34 -19.93 7.09
N LYS A 205 13.84 -20.08 5.86
CA LYS A 205 14.65 -20.19 4.64
C LYS A 205 14.76 -18.87 3.90
N LYS A 206 15.90 -18.61 3.24
CA LYS A 206 16.13 -17.36 2.50
C LYS A 206 15.02 -17.16 1.45
N TYR A 207 14.41 -15.99 1.49
CA TYR A 207 13.35 -15.57 0.57
C TYR A 207 13.68 -14.19 -0.02
N VAL A 208 13.56 -14.08 -1.33
CA VAL A 208 13.65 -12.81 -2.05
C VAL A 208 12.55 -12.76 -3.09
N GLU A 209 11.73 -11.74 -3.04
CA GLU A 209 10.73 -11.44 -4.06
C GLU A 209 10.93 -10.01 -4.54
N ARG A 210 10.85 -9.82 -5.84
CA ARG A 210 10.89 -8.52 -6.50
C ARG A 210 9.76 -8.46 -7.48
N GLY A 211 9.10 -7.31 -7.54
CA GLY A 211 8.01 -7.12 -8.48
C GLY A 211 7.62 -5.67 -8.65
N CYS A 212 6.38 -5.51 -9.06
CA CYS A 212 5.74 -4.24 -9.32
C CYS A 212 4.49 -4.15 -8.45
N ALA A 213 4.20 -2.95 -7.96
CA ALA A 213 2.94 -2.66 -7.31
C ALA A 213 2.28 -1.46 -7.98
N SER A 214 0.96 -1.48 -8.08
CA SER A 214 0.17 -0.36 -8.61
C SER A 214 0.13 0.80 -7.61
N ILE A 215 0.30 0.53 -6.33
CA ILE A 215 0.25 1.50 -5.24
C ILE A 215 1.26 1.13 -4.16
N ALA A 216 1.67 2.11 -3.37
CA ALA A 216 2.47 1.92 -2.18
C ALA A 216 1.72 2.51 -0.98
N PRO A 217 1.64 1.82 0.18
CA PRO A 217 0.94 2.31 1.36
C PRO A 217 1.74 3.39 2.12
N TYR A 218 2.76 3.97 1.48
CA TYR A 218 3.70 4.93 2.05
C TYR A 218 3.77 6.19 1.19
N SER A 219 3.97 7.35 1.81
CA SER A 219 4.09 8.63 1.13
C SER A 219 5.42 8.80 0.39
N GLN A 220 6.42 7.96 0.65
CA GLN A 220 7.77 8.10 0.10
C GLN A 220 8.44 6.73 -0.07
N ASP A 221 9.49 6.68 -0.88
CA ASP A 221 10.36 5.51 -1.01
C ASP A 221 10.86 5.07 0.38
N THR A 222 10.62 3.82 0.73
CA THR A 222 10.87 3.32 2.08
C THR A 222 11.09 1.82 2.10
N CYS A 223 11.74 1.35 3.16
CA CYS A 223 11.84 -0.05 3.52
C CYS A 223 11.28 -0.23 4.94
N VAL A 224 10.36 -1.17 5.10
CA VAL A 224 9.76 -1.52 6.38
C VAL A 224 10.12 -2.94 6.76
N TRP A 225 10.31 -3.17 8.05
CA TRP A 225 10.41 -4.52 8.56
C TRP A 225 9.00 -5.10 8.74
N MET A 226 8.85 -6.39 8.44
CA MET A 226 7.59 -7.10 8.57
C MET A 226 7.84 -8.47 9.20
N ASN A 227 6.94 -8.85 10.11
CA ASN A 227 6.85 -10.20 10.63
C ASN A 227 5.40 -10.67 10.52
N ILE A 228 5.16 -11.54 9.55
CA ILE A 228 3.85 -12.14 9.31
C ILE A 228 3.89 -13.57 9.82
N ASN A 229 2.97 -13.89 10.73
CA ASN A 229 2.71 -15.25 11.18
C ASN A 229 1.26 -15.60 10.84
N SER A 230 1.07 -16.29 9.72
CA SER A 230 -0.25 -16.69 9.24
C SER A 230 -0.38 -18.21 9.22
N SER A 231 -1.57 -18.72 9.50
CA SER A 231 -1.87 -20.14 9.42
C SER A 231 -3.06 -20.37 8.49
N TYR A 232 -2.82 -21.12 7.41
CA TYR A 232 -3.85 -21.44 6.42
C TYR A 232 -4.38 -22.85 6.66
N PRO A 233 -5.70 -23.06 6.74
CA PRO A 233 -6.26 -24.39 6.79
C PRO A 233 -6.05 -25.08 5.44
N SER A 234 -5.27 -26.16 5.42
CA SER A 234 -5.04 -27.01 4.25
C SER A 234 -5.66 -28.39 4.45
N GLY A 235 -6.27 -28.94 3.39
CA GLY A 235 -6.89 -30.26 3.41
C GLY A 235 -7.91 -30.41 2.29
N PRO A 236 -8.28 -31.66 1.91
CA PRO A 236 -9.27 -31.89 0.87
C PRO A 236 -10.61 -31.25 1.27
N GLY A 237 -11.16 -30.42 0.38
CA GLY A 237 -12.48 -29.84 0.54
C GLY A 237 -13.55 -30.93 0.53
N SER A 238 -14.43 -30.91 1.53
CA SER A 238 -15.73 -31.58 1.53
C SER A 238 -15.75 -33.02 0.98
N VAL A 239 -15.10 -33.96 1.66
CA VAL A 239 -15.52 -35.37 1.59
C VAL A 239 -15.43 -35.97 2.99
N SER A 240 -16.54 -36.59 3.40
CA SER A 240 -16.88 -37.12 4.72
C SER A 240 -15.93 -38.22 5.25
N VAL A 241 -14.69 -37.86 5.58
CA VAL A 241 -13.80 -38.74 6.34
C VAL A 241 -13.08 -37.90 7.40
N SER A 242 -13.21 -38.34 8.66
CA SER A 242 -12.66 -37.78 9.90
C SER A 242 -11.13 -37.57 9.86
N ARG A 243 -10.65 -36.60 9.06
CA ARG A 243 -9.27 -36.09 9.11
C ARG A 243 -9.33 -34.62 9.48
N THR A 244 -8.66 -34.25 10.57
CA THR A 244 -8.48 -32.86 10.98
C THR A 244 -7.78 -32.09 9.86
N LYS A 245 -8.30 -30.89 9.54
CA LYS A 245 -7.63 -29.96 8.61
C LYS A 245 -6.22 -29.71 9.12
N ARG A 246 -5.22 -29.81 8.25
CA ARG A 246 -3.81 -29.51 8.60
C ARG A 246 -3.60 -28.02 8.43
N SER A 247 -3.15 -27.31 9.46
CA SER A 247 -2.73 -25.92 9.29
C SER A 247 -1.35 -25.85 8.64
N LEU A 248 -1.22 -25.08 7.57
CA LEU A 248 0.07 -24.64 7.04
C LEU A 248 0.40 -23.30 7.68
N SER A 249 1.41 -23.30 8.54
CA SER A 249 1.94 -22.05 9.10
C SER A 249 2.97 -21.46 8.16
N VAL A 250 2.83 -20.16 7.90
CA VAL A 250 3.71 -19.36 7.07
C VAL A 250 4.24 -18.24 7.95
N VAL A 251 5.54 -18.29 8.23
CA VAL A 251 6.25 -17.26 8.99
C VAL A 251 7.18 -16.52 8.03
N LEU A 252 6.91 -15.24 7.81
CA LEU A 252 7.74 -14.36 6.99
C LEU A 252 8.37 -13.29 7.88
N GLU A 253 9.70 -13.32 8.00
CA GLU A 253 10.50 -12.28 8.64
C GLU A 253 11.30 -11.58 7.55
N ALA A 254 10.90 -10.37 7.16
CA ALA A 254 11.49 -9.72 6.00
C ALA A 254 11.55 -8.20 6.11
N THR A 255 12.29 -7.60 5.18
CA THR A 255 12.20 -6.18 4.87
C THR A 255 11.54 -6.04 3.51
N GLU A 256 10.45 -5.29 3.46
CA GLU A 256 9.74 -4.92 2.24
C GLU A 256 10.04 -3.47 1.88
N CYS A 257 10.47 -3.24 0.65
CA CYS A 257 10.81 -1.92 0.14
C CYS A 257 9.93 -1.51 -1.03
N TYR A 258 9.56 -0.23 -1.06
CA TYR A 258 8.87 0.44 -2.16
C TYR A 258 9.75 1.57 -2.70
N CYS A 259 9.85 1.67 -4.02
CA CYS A 259 10.59 2.74 -4.65
C CYS A 259 10.04 3.13 -6.03
N THR A 260 10.35 4.36 -6.44
CA THR A 260 9.75 5.02 -7.62
C THR A 260 10.74 5.27 -8.77
N THR A 261 11.96 4.75 -8.67
CA THR A 261 12.99 4.87 -9.72
C THR A 261 13.15 3.57 -10.50
N ALA A 262 13.43 3.64 -11.81
CA ALA A 262 13.54 2.44 -12.63
C ALA A 262 14.62 1.48 -12.09
N TYR A 263 14.26 0.20 -11.95
CA TYR A 263 15.09 -0.90 -11.46
C TYR A 263 15.66 -0.70 -10.04
N CYS A 264 15.07 0.18 -9.24
CA CYS A 264 15.51 0.44 -7.86
C CYS A 264 15.44 -0.79 -6.93
N ASN A 265 14.62 -1.78 -7.29
CA ASN A 265 14.50 -3.05 -6.56
C ASN A 265 15.58 -4.10 -6.93
N SER A 266 16.52 -3.76 -7.82
CA SER A 266 17.61 -4.66 -8.22
C SER A 266 18.55 -5.02 -7.06
N SER A 267 19.13 -6.24 -7.09
CA SER A 267 20.24 -6.66 -6.20
C SER A 267 21.57 -6.01 -6.56
N SER A 268 21.75 -5.60 -7.81
CA SER A 268 23.02 -5.07 -8.27
C SER A 268 23.13 -3.59 -7.89
N LYS A 269 24.08 -3.27 -7.00
CA LYS A 269 24.67 -1.92 -6.85
C LYS A 269 25.48 -1.53 -8.11
N ALA A 270 24.95 -1.79 -9.30
CA ALA A 270 25.64 -1.52 -10.56
C ALA A 270 24.81 -0.52 -11.36
N ASN A 271 25.45 0.63 -11.62
CA ASN A 271 25.17 1.58 -12.71
C ASN A 271 24.53 2.93 -12.37
N LEU A 272 25.03 3.60 -11.33
CA LEU A 272 25.17 5.07 -11.41
C LEU A 272 26.54 5.53 -11.96
N LEU A 273 27.50 4.60 -12.16
CA LEU A 273 28.84 4.92 -12.66
C LEU A 273 29.01 4.76 -14.18
N PHE A 274 28.15 4.03 -14.88
CA PHE A 274 28.29 3.84 -16.34
C PHE A 274 27.81 5.02 -17.19
N ALA A 275 26.96 5.91 -16.65
CA ALA A 275 26.55 7.13 -17.35
C ALA A 275 27.64 8.24 -17.32
N LEU A 276 28.53 8.23 -16.32
CA LEU A 276 29.60 9.24 -16.17
C LEU A 276 30.86 8.92 -16.99
N VAL A 277 31.14 7.64 -17.29
CA VAL A 277 32.35 7.25 -18.04
C VAL A 277 32.16 7.41 -19.57
N VAL A 278 30.93 7.34 -20.08
CA VAL A 278 30.66 7.53 -21.52
C VAL A 278 30.61 9.03 -21.91
N MET A 279 30.32 9.93 -20.97
CA MET A 279 30.38 11.38 -21.18
C MET A 279 31.81 11.95 -21.05
N SER A 280 32.71 11.30 -20.31
CA SER A 280 34.10 11.78 -20.17
C SER A 280 35.03 11.36 -21.31
N THR A 281 34.65 10.32 -22.07
CA THR A 281 35.45 9.81 -23.20
C THR A 281 35.07 10.43 -24.55
N THR A 282 33.92 11.11 -24.65
CA THR A 282 33.52 11.85 -25.87
C THR A 282 34.01 13.30 -25.91
N ILE A 283 34.49 13.86 -24.78
CA ILE A 283 35.03 15.24 -24.72
C ILE A 283 36.52 15.32 -25.09
N ARG A 284 37.25 14.20 -25.20
CA ARG A 284 38.69 14.19 -25.54
C ARG A 284 39.04 14.01 -27.03
N PHE A 285 38.06 14.06 -27.93
CA PHE A 285 38.30 13.99 -29.39
C PHE A 285 37.89 15.25 -30.17
N LEU A 286 37.65 16.36 -29.47
CA LEU A 286 37.41 17.68 -30.07
C LEU A 286 38.31 18.72 -29.40
N TYR A 287 39.63 18.59 -29.57
CA TYR A 287 40.62 19.67 -29.54
C TYR A 287 41.90 19.19 -30.25
#